data_AF-A0A286AD22-F1
#
_entry.id   AF-A0A286AD22-F1
#
_cell.length_a   1.000
_cell.length_b   1.000
_cell.length_c   1.000
_cell.angle_alpha   90.00
_cell.angle_beta   90.00
_cell.angle_gamma   90.00
#
_symmetry.space_group_name_H-M   'P 1'
#
loop_
_entity.id
_entity.type
_entity.pdbx_description
1 polymer ?
#
loop_
_entity_poly.entity_id
_entity_poly.type
_entity_poly.pdbx_seq_one_letter_code
_entity_poly.pdbx_strand_id
1 'polypeptide(L)'
;MHFPTEVAVILVFLLLANLFPYKPKQTFFGGNFKVLQKEYAIWEALAIVPFFIFMAAIIYSFGSFFLWMNSSPEKSEDLIFSIVPNLYMWFVPATFLAFAVIIFPMTAIYRLILRDRYDEYLHYTNLKHGFDGMRIYRPIAWIFGLASIVSLFLMSDYKIEITEKQIVLNDFLTTEKKSYAFRQIKNIYYVENTISKDQKKISPYPHYYVKFIDGNYWNTMSSLNDDDQQNQIMKYLAQKSKNTIDTVSYIAD
;
A
#
# COMPACT_ATOMS: atom_id res chain seq x y z
N MET A 1 15.71 -10.17 -22.56
CA MET A 1 16.00 -8.91 -23.28
C MET A 1 15.60 -7.77 -22.35
N HIS A 2 16.56 -7.09 -21.72
CA HIS A 2 16.25 -5.99 -20.80
C HIS A 2 15.98 -4.73 -21.62
N PHE A 3 14.74 -4.23 -21.56
CA PHE A 3 14.42 -2.95 -22.17
C PHE A 3 15.04 -1.85 -21.29
N PRO A 4 15.90 -0.97 -21.83
CA PRO A 4 16.52 0.10 -21.05
C PRO A 4 15.44 1.02 -20.50
N THR A 5 15.48 1.28 -19.20
CA THR A 5 14.48 2.09 -18.48
C THR A 5 14.43 3.51 -19.01
N GLU A 6 15.55 4.03 -19.50
CA GLU A 6 15.67 5.35 -20.11
C GLU A 6 14.81 5.48 -21.36
N VAL A 7 14.79 4.44 -22.21
CA VAL A 7 13.97 4.44 -23.43
C VAL A 7 12.49 4.41 -23.10
N ALA A 8 12.10 3.63 -22.08
CA ALA A 8 10.71 3.63 -21.61
C ALA A 8 10.27 5.00 -21.10
N VAL A 9 11.11 5.69 -20.31
CA VAL A 9 10.82 7.05 -19.83
C VAL A 9 10.67 8.02 -21.00
N ILE A 10 11.58 8.02 -21.96
CA ILE A 10 11.49 8.90 -23.14
C ILE A 10 10.19 8.65 -23.92
N LEU A 11 9.83 7.39 -24.15
CA LEU A 11 8.59 7.03 -24.85
C LEU A 11 7.34 7.51 -24.11
N VAL A 12 7.31 7.38 -22.78
CA VAL A 12 6.21 7.89 -21.96
C VAL A 12 6.10 9.41 -22.09
N PHE A 13 7.21 10.15 -22.02
CA PHE A 13 7.19 11.61 -22.18
C PHE A 13 6.70 12.04 -23.56
N LEU A 14 7.15 11.37 -24.63
CA LEU A 14 6.68 11.64 -26.00
C LEU A 14 5.18 11.35 -26.15
N LEU A 15 4.70 10.25 -25.55
CA LEU A 15 3.27 9.91 -25.55
C LEU A 15 2.45 10.98 -24.81
N LEU A 16 2.92 11.44 -23.64
CA LEU A 16 2.25 12.49 -22.86
C LEU A 16 2.25 13.83 -23.60
N ALA A 17 3.34 14.20 -24.26
CA ALA A 17 3.42 15.39 -25.11
C ALA A 17 2.40 15.36 -26.26
N ASN A 18 2.17 14.19 -26.85
CA ASN A 18 1.18 14.02 -27.90
C ASN A 18 -0.27 14.01 -27.38
N LEU A 19 -0.54 13.35 -26.26
CA LEU A 19 -1.89 13.24 -25.69
C LEU A 19 -2.35 14.52 -24.98
N PHE A 20 -1.43 15.26 -24.36
CA PHE A 20 -1.73 16.44 -23.55
C PHE A 20 -0.88 17.65 -23.97
N PRO A 21 -0.89 18.04 -25.25
CA PRO A 21 0.02 19.06 -25.77
C PRO A 21 -0.16 20.39 -25.05
N TYR A 22 0.97 21.01 -24.68
CA TYR A 22 0.93 22.33 -24.07
C TYR A 22 0.61 23.41 -25.10
N LYS A 23 -0.39 24.24 -24.81
CA LYS A 23 -0.75 25.40 -25.62
C LYS A 23 -0.35 26.67 -24.87
N PRO A 24 0.75 27.35 -25.26
CA PRO A 24 1.25 28.52 -24.55
C PRO A 24 0.22 29.65 -24.55
N LYS A 25 0.04 30.31 -23.40
CA LYS A 25 -0.87 31.46 -23.28
C LYS A 25 -0.24 32.70 -23.93
N GLN A 26 -1.06 33.53 -24.58
CA GLN A 26 -0.62 34.75 -25.28
C GLN A 26 0.19 35.73 -24.41
N THR A 27 -0.07 35.74 -23.10
CA THR A 27 0.59 36.61 -22.12
C THR A 27 2.10 36.36 -21.96
N PHE A 28 2.63 35.22 -22.40
CA PHE A 28 4.04 34.85 -22.22
C PHE A 28 4.85 34.85 -23.54
N PHE A 29 4.29 35.35 -24.65
CA PHE A 29 4.87 35.24 -26.00
C PHE A 29 6.20 36.00 -26.24
N GLY A 30 6.82 36.59 -25.22
CA GLY A 30 8.09 37.32 -25.34
C GLY A 30 9.29 36.68 -24.63
N GLY A 31 9.10 35.62 -23.83
CA GLY A 31 10.18 35.02 -23.04
C GLY A 31 11.09 34.13 -23.89
N ASN A 32 12.40 34.43 -23.94
CA ASN A 32 13.38 33.52 -24.54
C ASN A 32 13.52 32.28 -23.64
N PHE A 33 13.12 31.10 -24.13
CA PHE A 33 13.18 29.83 -23.38
C PHE A 33 14.56 29.59 -22.74
N LYS A 34 15.66 29.96 -23.41
CA LYS A 34 17.02 29.80 -22.86
C LYS A 34 17.24 30.63 -21.59
N VAL A 35 16.60 31.81 -21.50
CA VAL A 35 16.68 32.67 -20.32
C VAL A 35 15.91 32.03 -19.17
N LEU A 36 14.66 31.60 -19.41
CA LEU A 36 13.83 30.91 -18.42
C LEU A 36 14.50 29.61 -17.93
N GLN A 37 15.11 28.85 -18.83
CA GLN A 37 15.82 27.62 -18.48
C GLN A 37 16.98 27.87 -17.53
N LYS A 38 17.81 28.87 -17.81
CA LYS A 38 18.94 29.22 -16.94
C LYS A 38 18.45 29.64 -15.56
N GLU A 39 17.34 30.35 -15.50
CA GLU A 39 16.77 30.87 -14.26
C GLU A 39 16.08 29.80 -13.41
N TYR A 40 15.32 28.89 -14.05
CA TYR A 40 14.49 27.91 -13.35
C TYR A 40 15.09 26.51 -13.19
N ALA A 41 16.23 26.20 -13.84
CA ALA A 41 16.88 24.90 -13.69
C ALA A 41 17.23 24.55 -12.23
N ILE A 42 17.65 25.54 -11.44
CA ILE A 42 17.97 25.34 -10.02
C ILE A 42 16.69 24.98 -9.24
N TRP A 43 15.56 25.62 -9.54
CA TRP A 43 14.28 25.37 -8.88
C TRP A 43 13.70 23.99 -9.19
N GLU A 44 14.01 23.42 -10.36
CA GLU A 44 13.66 22.04 -10.71
C GLU A 44 14.49 21.02 -9.90
N ALA A 45 15.79 21.26 -9.72
CA ALA A 45 16.62 20.40 -8.89
C ALA A 45 16.21 20.50 -7.40
N LEU A 46 15.97 21.74 -6.93
CA LEU A 46 15.47 22.00 -5.59
C LEU A 46 14.05 21.48 -5.36
N ALA A 47 13.27 21.15 -6.41
CA ALA A 47 11.95 20.54 -6.32
C ALA A 47 11.96 19.17 -5.65
N ILE A 48 13.03 18.43 -5.87
CA ILE A 48 13.13 17.01 -5.53
C ILE A 48 13.13 16.84 -4.02
N VAL A 49 13.84 17.70 -3.30
CA VAL A 49 13.97 17.66 -1.84
C VAL A 49 12.62 17.84 -1.12
N PRO A 50 11.85 18.94 -1.31
CA PRO A 50 10.55 19.10 -0.68
C PRO A 50 9.54 18.06 -1.16
N PHE A 51 9.64 17.56 -2.39
CA PHE A 51 8.80 16.46 -2.85
C PHE A 51 8.97 15.21 -1.97
N PHE A 52 10.20 14.75 -1.73
CA PHE A 52 10.42 13.58 -0.88
C PHE A 52 10.07 13.84 0.59
N ILE A 53 10.35 15.04 1.11
CA ILE A 53 9.98 15.42 2.48
C ILE A 53 8.46 15.39 2.65
N PHE A 54 7.71 16.04 1.76
CA PHE A 54 6.25 16.06 1.85
C PHE A 54 5.65 14.68 1.58
N MET A 55 6.19 13.92 0.63
CA MET A 55 5.72 12.55 0.40
C MET A 55 5.86 11.70 1.66
N ALA A 56 7.04 11.68 2.29
CA ALA A 56 7.27 10.93 3.51
C ALA A 56 6.37 11.42 4.67
N ALA A 57 6.24 12.74 4.83
CA ALA A 57 5.39 13.33 5.87
C ALA A 57 3.92 12.96 5.68
N ILE A 58 3.39 13.06 4.46
CA ILE A 58 1.98 12.73 4.16
C ILE A 58 1.72 11.23 4.35
N ILE A 59 2.62 10.37 3.87
CA ILE A 59 2.53 8.91 4.06
C ILE A 59 2.51 8.57 5.54
N TYR A 60 3.42 9.15 6.32
CA TYR A 60 3.49 8.92 7.76
C TYR A 60 2.23 9.42 8.47
N SER A 61 1.81 10.67 8.22
CA SER A 61 0.64 11.25 8.86
C SER A 61 -0.65 10.46 8.56
N PHE A 62 -0.92 10.14 7.30
CA PHE A 62 -2.12 9.36 6.95
C PHE A 62 -2.01 7.90 7.38
N GLY A 63 -0.84 7.27 7.23
CA GLY A 63 -0.62 5.88 7.68
C GLY A 63 -0.85 5.73 9.18
N SER A 64 -0.30 6.65 9.98
CA SER A 64 -0.55 6.70 11.42
C SER A 64 -2.01 7.00 11.76
N PHE A 65 -2.67 7.89 11.01
CA PHE A 65 -4.08 8.19 11.21
C PHE A 65 -4.98 6.97 10.92
N PHE A 66 -4.74 6.25 9.82
CA PHE A 66 -5.49 5.04 9.49
C PHE A 66 -5.25 3.93 10.51
N LEU A 67 -4.00 3.78 10.95
CA LEU A 67 -3.67 2.84 12.01
C LEU A 67 -4.41 3.18 13.30
N TRP A 68 -4.43 4.45 13.70
CA TRP A 68 -5.16 4.92 14.87
C TRP A 68 -6.67 4.63 14.76
N MET A 69 -7.28 4.93 13.61
CA MET A 69 -8.70 4.63 13.37
C MET A 69 -9.00 3.13 13.52
N ASN A 70 -8.13 2.27 13.01
CA ASN A 70 -8.31 0.83 13.07
C ASN A 70 -7.90 0.20 14.41
N SER A 71 -7.16 0.93 15.24
CA SER A 71 -6.71 0.43 16.55
C SER A 71 -7.79 0.41 17.62
N SER A 72 -8.97 0.97 17.35
CA SER A 72 -10.09 0.95 18.29
C SER A 72 -10.74 -0.45 18.27
N PRO A 73 -10.53 -1.29 19.29
CA PRO A 73 -11.11 -2.63 19.29
C PRO A 73 -12.62 -2.51 19.36
N GLU A 74 -13.30 -3.13 18.41
CA GLU A 74 -14.72 -3.41 18.54
C GLU A 74 -14.87 -4.37 19.73
N LYS A 75 -15.43 -3.86 20.83
CA LYS A 75 -15.65 -4.65 22.04
C LYS A 75 -16.83 -5.60 21.79
N SER A 76 -16.55 -6.78 21.26
CA SER A 76 -17.47 -7.90 21.34
C SER A 76 -17.26 -8.61 22.68
N GLU A 77 -18.33 -8.86 23.42
CA GLU A 77 -18.29 -9.50 24.74
C GLU A 77 -17.67 -10.92 24.69
N ASP A 78 -17.76 -11.59 23.54
CA ASP A 78 -17.29 -12.96 23.31
C ASP A 78 -15.88 -13.03 22.67
N LEU A 79 -15.19 -11.89 22.45
CA LEU A 79 -13.92 -11.83 21.73
C LEU A 79 -12.73 -12.23 22.62
N ILE A 80 -12.04 -13.31 22.26
CA ILE A 80 -10.88 -13.82 22.99
C ILE A 80 -9.57 -13.32 22.36
N PHE A 81 -9.43 -13.47 21.04
CA PHE A 81 -8.30 -12.93 20.28
C PHE A 81 -8.79 -12.13 19.09
N SER A 82 -8.16 -10.98 18.87
CA SER A 82 -8.33 -10.17 17.66
C SER A 82 -6.98 -10.06 16.98
N ILE A 83 -6.93 -10.56 15.75
CA ILE A 83 -5.73 -10.59 14.94
C ILE A 83 -5.93 -9.58 13.83
N VAL A 84 -5.27 -8.45 14.00
CA VAL A 84 -5.24 -7.38 13.02
C VAL A 84 -4.05 -7.62 12.09
N PRO A 85 -4.20 -7.43 10.77
CA PRO A 85 -3.12 -7.56 9.81
C PRO A 85 -1.91 -6.69 10.15
N ASN A 86 -0.80 -6.99 9.49
CA ASN A 86 0.45 -6.25 9.64
C ASN A 86 0.23 -4.73 9.58
N LEU A 87 0.69 -4.02 10.62
CA LEU A 87 0.54 -2.57 10.78
C LEU A 87 1.02 -1.79 9.55
N TYR A 88 2.00 -2.32 8.81
CA TYR A 88 2.52 -1.69 7.58
C TYR A 88 1.51 -1.67 6.43
N MET A 89 0.46 -2.50 6.46
CA MET A 89 -0.56 -2.51 5.41
C MET A 89 -1.27 -1.16 5.29
N TRP A 90 -1.50 -0.46 6.40
CA TRP A 90 -2.14 0.86 6.42
C TRP A 90 -1.35 1.95 5.70
N PHE A 91 -0.05 1.73 5.43
CA PHE A 91 0.77 2.65 4.67
C PHE A 91 0.56 2.53 3.14
N VAL A 92 -0.05 1.44 2.66
CA VAL A 92 -0.39 1.26 1.24
C VAL A 92 -1.43 2.30 0.78
N PRO A 93 -2.63 2.39 1.40
CA PRO A 93 -3.58 3.43 1.03
C PRO A 93 -3.05 4.84 1.30
N ALA A 94 -2.21 5.02 2.33
CA ALA A 94 -1.56 6.30 2.61
C ALA A 94 -0.59 6.72 1.50
N THR A 95 0.13 5.77 0.90
CA THR A 95 1.02 6.01 -0.25
C THR A 95 0.22 6.48 -1.47
N PHE A 96 -0.88 5.78 -1.80
CA PHE A 96 -1.76 6.22 -2.88
C PHE A 96 -2.33 7.61 -2.62
N LEU A 97 -2.79 7.87 -1.39
CA LEU A 97 -3.30 9.18 -1.02
C LEU A 97 -2.23 10.27 -1.14
N ALA A 98 -0.99 9.97 -0.74
CA ALA A 98 0.12 10.92 -0.84
C ALA A 98 0.37 11.37 -2.28
N PHE A 99 0.39 10.46 -3.26
CA PHE A 99 0.46 10.83 -4.67
C PHE A 99 -0.71 11.71 -5.13
N ALA A 100 -1.92 11.45 -4.61
CA ALA A 100 -3.11 12.23 -4.95
C ALA A 100 -3.11 13.66 -4.37
N VAL A 101 -2.44 13.89 -3.23
CA VAL A 101 -2.47 15.19 -2.53
C VAL A 101 -1.15 15.95 -2.54
N ILE A 102 -0.04 15.36 -3.00
CA ILE A 102 1.30 15.97 -2.97
C ILE A 102 1.36 17.34 -3.67
N ILE A 103 0.48 17.58 -4.65
CA ILE A 103 0.46 18.85 -5.38
C ILE A 103 0.11 20.04 -4.50
N PHE A 104 -0.67 19.86 -3.44
CA PHE A 104 -1.09 20.96 -2.58
C PHE A 104 0.08 21.59 -1.83
N PRO A 105 0.86 20.85 -1.02
CA PRO A 105 2.02 21.44 -0.34
C PRO A 105 3.10 21.87 -1.33
N MET A 106 3.30 21.15 -2.44
CA MET A 106 4.25 21.56 -3.48
C MET A 106 3.85 22.90 -4.13
N THR A 107 2.57 23.07 -4.47
CA THR A 107 2.07 24.34 -5.04
C THR A 107 2.15 25.46 -4.01
N ALA A 108 1.84 25.18 -2.74
CA ALA A 108 1.91 26.16 -1.67
C ALA A 108 3.35 26.67 -1.47
N ILE A 109 4.34 25.78 -1.37
CA ILE A 109 5.75 26.18 -1.19
C ILE A 109 6.27 26.93 -2.41
N TYR A 110 5.91 26.52 -3.63
CA TYR A 110 6.34 27.23 -4.83
C TYR A 110 5.71 28.60 -4.97
N ARG A 111 4.42 28.75 -4.66
CA ARG A 111 3.78 30.07 -4.62
C ARG A 111 4.39 30.96 -3.55
N LEU A 112 4.77 30.41 -2.40
CA LEU A 112 5.42 31.18 -1.34
C LEU A 112 6.80 31.70 -1.78
N ILE A 113 7.60 30.84 -2.43
CA ILE A 113 8.97 31.16 -2.85
C ILE A 113 8.99 32.05 -4.10
N LEU A 114 8.25 31.68 -5.14
CA LEU A 114 8.27 32.37 -6.43
C LEU A 114 7.27 33.53 -6.52
N ARG A 115 6.27 33.57 -5.64
CA ARG A 115 5.22 34.62 -5.59
C ARG A 115 4.56 34.79 -6.97
N ASP A 116 4.58 36.00 -7.52
CA ASP A 116 3.99 36.35 -8.82
C ASP A 116 4.65 35.62 -10.00
N ARG A 117 5.87 35.09 -9.81
CA ARG A 117 6.61 34.35 -10.82
C ARG A 117 6.27 32.85 -10.88
N TYR A 118 5.36 32.38 -10.02
CA TYR A 118 4.94 30.99 -10.03
C TYR A 118 4.28 30.58 -11.36
N ASP A 119 3.45 31.46 -11.94
CA ASP A 119 2.80 31.16 -13.22
C ASP A 119 3.80 31.15 -14.39
N GLU A 120 4.84 31.98 -14.32
CA GLU A 120 5.98 31.97 -15.27
C GLU A 120 6.77 30.66 -15.16
N TYR A 121 7.03 30.18 -13.95
CA TYR A 121 7.67 28.88 -13.72
C TYR A 121 6.83 27.71 -14.25
N LEU A 122 5.51 27.74 -14.01
CA LEU A 122 4.60 26.74 -14.54
C LEU A 122 4.55 26.78 -16.08
N HIS A 123 4.65 27.96 -16.68
CA HIS A 123 4.77 28.10 -18.13
C HIS A 123 6.08 27.48 -18.65
N TYR A 124 7.21 27.78 -18.00
CA TYR A 124 8.51 27.21 -18.35
C TYR A 124 8.53 25.68 -18.29
N THR A 125 8.03 25.09 -17.19
CA THR A 125 8.03 23.62 -17.02
C THR A 125 7.18 22.93 -18.08
N ASN A 126 6.01 23.48 -18.41
CA ASN A 126 5.17 22.95 -19.48
C ASN A 126 5.80 23.12 -20.88
N LEU A 127 6.49 24.25 -21.14
CA LEU A 127 7.24 24.44 -22.39
C LEU A 127 8.38 23.42 -22.53
N LYS A 128 9.13 23.19 -21.45
CA LYS A 128 10.27 22.26 -21.44
C LYS A 128 9.84 20.82 -21.74
N HIS A 129 8.72 20.38 -21.16
CA HIS A 129 8.23 19.01 -21.31
C HIS A 129 7.29 18.80 -22.51
N GLY A 130 6.75 19.88 -23.08
CA GLY A 130 5.85 19.83 -24.24
C GLY A 130 4.38 19.48 -23.90
N PHE A 131 4.05 19.29 -22.62
CA PHE A 131 2.71 18.98 -22.16
C PHE A 131 2.27 19.84 -20.97
N ASP A 132 0.95 19.92 -20.76
CA ASP A 132 0.37 20.56 -19.58
C ASP A 132 0.39 19.58 -18.39
N GLY A 133 1.36 19.77 -17.49
CA GLY A 133 1.56 18.91 -16.32
C GLY A 133 0.33 18.82 -15.41
N MET A 134 -0.46 19.89 -15.31
CA MET A 134 -1.69 19.88 -14.50
C MET A 134 -2.78 19.02 -15.12
N ARG A 135 -2.87 18.98 -16.45
CA ARG A 135 -3.84 18.10 -17.16
C ARG A 135 -3.51 16.63 -17.00
N ILE A 136 -2.24 16.28 -16.88
CA ILE A 136 -1.79 14.91 -16.63
C ILE A 136 -1.94 14.54 -15.17
N TYR A 137 -1.55 15.44 -14.25
CA TYR A 137 -1.60 15.17 -12.83
C TYR A 137 -3.03 14.92 -12.33
N ARG A 138 -4.03 15.71 -12.78
CA ARG A 138 -5.42 15.56 -12.33
C ARG A 138 -6.00 14.14 -12.45
N PRO A 139 -6.00 13.48 -13.62
CA PRO A 139 -6.49 12.11 -13.74
C PRO A 139 -5.65 11.11 -12.93
N ILE A 140 -4.32 11.30 -12.88
CA ILE A 140 -3.43 10.46 -12.05
C ILE A 140 -3.81 10.57 -10.58
N ALA A 141 -4.00 11.80 -10.07
CA ALA A 141 -4.42 12.06 -8.70
C ALA A 141 -5.80 11.45 -8.40
N TRP A 142 -6.74 11.50 -9.35
CA TRP A 142 -8.03 10.82 -9.23
C TRP A 142 -7.90 9.29 -9.15
N ILE A 143 -7.07 8.69 -10.00
CA ILE A 143 -6.81 7.24 -9.99
C ILE A 143 -6.21 6.82 -8.65
N PHE A 144 -5.18 7.54 -8.18
CA PHE A 144 -4.55 7.25 -6.90
C PHE A 144 -5.48 7.51 -5.70
N GLY A 145 -6.28 8.58 -5.74
CA GLY A 145 -7.29 8.85 -4.72
C GLY A 145 -8.33 7.72 -4.64
N LEU A 146 -8.82 7.26 -5.80
CA LEU A 146 -9.76 6.13 -5.87
C LEU A 146 -9.10 4.83 -5.39
N ALA A 147 -7.87 4.54 -5.79
CA ALA A 147 -7.12 3.38 -5.34
C ALA A 147 -6.91 3.37 -3.82
N SER A 148 -6.66 4.55 -3.23
CA SER A 148 -6.59 4.73 -1.77
C SER A 148 -7.91 4.37 -1.10
N ILE A 149 -9.04 4.89 -1.59
CA ILE A 149 -10.38 4.61 -1.04
C ILE A 149 -10.71 3.12 -1.14
N VAL A 150 -10.50 2.50 -2.31
CA VAL A 150 -10.74 1.06 -2.51
C VAL A 150 -9.86 0.22 -1.59
N SER A 151 -8.58 0.59 -1.46
CA SER A 151 -7.66 -0.11 -0.57
C SER A 151 -8.08 0.02 0.90
N LEU A 152 -8.50 1.21 1.35
CA LEU A 152 -9.03 1.40 2.70
C LEU A 152 -10.26 0.53 2.96
N PHE A 153 -11.19 0.47 1.99
CA PHE A 153 -12.40 -0.35 2.10
C PHE A 153 -12.07 -1.85 2.21
N LEU A 154 -11.14 -2.35 1.39
CA LEU A 154 -10.71 -3.76 1.46
C LEU A 154 -9.94 -4.07 2.76
N MET A 155 -9.15 -3.11 3.25
CA MET A 155 -8.38 -3.27 4.49
C MET A 155 -9.22 -3.16 5.76
N SER A 156 -10.29 -2.35 5.78
CA SER A 156 -11.11 -2.13 6.98
C SER A 156 -11.78 -3.40 7.50
N ASP A 157 -12.05 -4.34 6.60
CA ASP A 157 -12.68 -5.61 6.93
C ASP A 157 -11.65 -6.73 7.15
N TYR A 158 -10.37 -6.53 6.82
CA TYR A 158 -9.36 -7.57 6.95
C TYR A 158 -8.99 -7.77 8.43
N LYS A 159 -9.62 -8.76 9.09
CA LYS A 159 -9.36 -9.15 10.47
C LYS A 159 -9.71 -10.62 10.70
N ILE A 160 -9.00 -11.26 11.63
CA ILE A 160 -9.35 -12.60 12.11
C ILE A 160 -9.74 -12.48 13.57
N GLU A 161 -10.94 -12.96 13.88
CA GLU A 161 -11.50 -12.91 15.23
C GLU A 161 -11.68 -14.32 15.76
N ILE A 162 -11.20 -14.57 16.97
CA ILE A 162 -11.38 -15.83 17.68
C ILE A 162 -12.26 -15.53 18.89
N THR A 163 -13.47 -16.07 18.85
CA THR A 163 -14.47 -15.94 19.90
C THR A 163 -14.50 -17.19 20.78
N GLU A 164 -15.34 -17.21 21.82
CA GLU A 164 -15.52 -18.42 22.63
C GLU A 164 -16.08 -19.65 21.88
N LYS A 165 -16.69 -19.45 20.71
CA LYS A 165 -17.46 -20.47 19.98
C LYS A 165 -16.86 -20.82 18.61
N GLN A 166 -16.22 -19.85 17.97
CA GLN A 166 -15.81 -19.96 16.56
C GLN A 166 -14.64 -19.04 16.21
N ILE A 167 -14.00 -19.37 15.08
CA ILE A 167 -13.07 -18.52 14.36
C ILE A 167 -13.83 -17.83 13.23
N VAL A 168 -13.70 -16.51 13.12
CA VAL A 168 -14.22 -15.72 12.00
C VAL A 168 -13.02 -15.24 11.18
N LEU A 169 -12.94 -15.74 9.94
CA LEU A 169 -11.94 -15.33 8.97
C LEU A 169 -12.57 -14.32 8.03
N ASN A 170 -11.93 -13.18 7.87
CA ASN A 170 -12.25 -12.21 6.83
C ASN A 170 -10.97 -11.97 6.03
N ASP A 171 -10.92 -12.40 4.76
CA ASP A 171 -9.72 -12.30 3.93
C ASP A 171 -9.68 -10.95 3.18
N PHE A 172 -8.47 -10.47 2.87
CA PHE A 172 -8.22 -9.15 2.27
C PHE A 172 -8.98 -8.88 0.95
N LEU A 173 -9.29 -9.90 0.15
CA LEU A 173 -9.95 -9.77 -1.16
C LEU A 173 -11.40 -10.26 -1.16
N THR A 174 -11.92 -10.71 -0.04
CA THR A 174 -13.27 -11.27 0.04
C THR A 174 -14.12 -10.43 0.97
N THR A 175 -15.34 -10.09 0.55
CA THR A 175 -16.34 -9.48 1.44
C THR A 175 -17.08 -10.53 2.28
N GLU A 176 -16.86 -11.81 2.00
CA GLU A 176 -17.52 -12.92 2.68
C GLU A 176 -16.80 -13.27 3.97
N LYS A 177 -17.49 -13.08 5.10
CA LYS A 177 -17.01 -13.52 6.41
C LYS A 177 -17.23 -15.02 6.55
N LYS A 178 -16.15 -15.79 6.67
CA LYS A 178 -16.23 -17.24 6.89
C LYS A 178 -16.14 -17.54 8.37
N SER A 179 -17.18 -18.17 8.92
CA SER A 179 -17.23 -18.57 10.32
C SER A 179 -17.05 -20.07 10.47
N TYR A 180 -16.09 -20.49 11.29
CA TYR A 180 -15.79 -21.89 11.58
C TYR A 180 -15.92 -22.16 13.08
N ALA A 181 -16.89 -22.99 13.45
CA ALA A 181 -16.95 -23.54 14.80
C ALA A 181 -15.71 -24.40 15.08
N PHE A 182 -15.26 -24.49 16.33
CA PHE A 182 -14.05 -25.26 16.65
C PHE A 182 -14.11 -26.74 16.27
N ARG A 183 -15.32 -27.33 16.25
CA ARG A 183 -15.55 -28.71 15.76
C ARG A 183 -15.28 -28.88 14.27
N GLN A 184 -15.21 -27.80 13.50
CA GLN A 184 -14.90 -27.80 12.07
C GLN A 184 -13.41 -27.71 11.79
N ILE A 185 -12.57 -27.57 12.83
CA ILE A 185 -11.12 -27.68 12.69
C ILE A 185 -10.79 -29.16 12.53
N LYS A 186 -10.22 -29.51 11.39
CA LYS A 186 -9.84 -30.89 11.06
C LYS A 186 -8.44 -31.22 11.59
N ASN A 187 -7.47 -30.34 11.33
CA ASN A 187 -6.08 -30.51 11.77
C ASN A 187 -5.44 -29.14 12.01
N ILE A 188 -4.46 -29.10 12.91
CA ILE A 188 -3.57 -27.95 13.13
C ILE A 188 -2.15 -28.44 12.87
N TYR A 189 -1.48 -27.84 11.91
CA TYR A 189 -0.12 -28.19 11.53
C TYR A 189 0.85 -27.09 11.96
N TYR A 190 1.97 -27.48 12.56
CA TYR A 190 3.11 -26.60 12.77
C TYR A 190 4.13 -26.84 11.66
N VAL A 191 4.42 -25.80 10.88
CA VAL A 191 5.39 -25.84 9.77
C VAL A 191 6.66 -25.21 10.26
N GLU A 192 7.69 -26.01 10.53
CA GLU A 192 9.01 -25.50 10.97
C GLU A 192 9.74 -24.78 9.83
N ASN A 193 9.63 -25.34 8.62
CA ASN A 193 10.39 -24.91 7.46
C ASN A 193 9.55 -25.09 6.20
N THR A 194 9.65 -24.13 5.29
CA THR A 194 9.09 -24.24 3.95
C THR A 194 10.21 -24.55 2.96
N ILE A 195 10.09 -25.67 2.24
CA ILE A 195 11.06 -26.08 1.22
C ILE A 195 10.53 -25.66 -0.15
N SER A 196 11.31 -24.88 -0.89
CA SER A 196 11.01 -24.51 -2.28
C SER A 196 10.93 -25.76 -3.18
N LYS A 197 10.16 -25.70 -4.28
CA LYS A 197 10.02 -26.81 -5.26
C LYS A 197 11.35 -27.36 -5.78
N ASP A 198 12.35 -26.50 -5.91
CA ASP A 198 13.69 -26.87 -6.36
C ASP A 198 14.56 -27.52 -5.27
N GLN A 199 14.02 -27.68 -4.06
CA GLN A 199 14.68 -28.17 -2.84
C GLN A 199 15.94 -27.39 -2.43
N LYS A 200 16.22 -26.25 -3.06
CA LYS A 200 17.46 -25.49 -2.82
C LYS A 200 17.29 -24.37 -1.80
N LYS A 201 16.05 -23.91 -1.58
CA LYS A 201 15.77 -22.81 -0.65
C LYS A 201 14.84 -23.27 0.45
N ILE A 202 15.35 -23.26 1.67
CA ILE A 202 14.59 -23.46 2.90
C ILE A 202 14.26 -22.07 3.44
N SER A 203 12.97 -21.78 3.60
CA SER A 203 12.49 -20.56 4.24
C SER A 203 12.20 -20.88 5.72
N PRO A 204 12.99 -20.35 6.67
CA PRO A 204 12.94 -20.75 8.08
C PRO A 204 11.90 -19.95 8.87
N TYR A 205 10.74 -19.65 8.28
CA TYR A 205 9.70 -18.90 8.97
C TYR A 205 8.67 -19.88 9.53
N PRO A 206 8.80 -20.30 10.80
CA PRO A 206 7.83 -21.19 11.40
C PRO A 206 6.45 -20.53 11.43
N HIS A 207 5.42 -21.30 11.10
CA HIS A 207 4.04 -20.83 11.10
C HIS A 207 3.09 -22.00 11.25
N TYR A 208 1.80 -21.70 11.39
CA TYR A 208 0.76 -22.69 11.56
C TYR A 208 -0.21 -22.70 10.37
N TYR A 209 -0.68 -23.91 10.06
CA TYR A 209 -1.80 -24.12 9.15
C TYR A 209 -2.96 -24.77 9.89
N VAL A 210 -4.10 -24.08 9.94
CA VAL A 210 -5.35 -24.61 10.46
C VAL A 210 -6.20 -25.07 9.28
N LYS A 211 -6.42 -26.39 9.14
CA LYS A 211 -7.23 -26.95 8.07
C LYS A 211 -8.65 -27.24 8.57
N PHE A 212 -9.65 -26.80 7.81
CA PHE A 212 -11.06 -27.01 8.13
C PHE A 212 -11.63 -28.24 7.40
N ILE A 213 -12.78 -28.74 7.87
CA ILE A 213 -13.44 -29.93 7.32
C ILE A 213 -13.86 -29.75 5.85
N ASP A 214 -14.22 -28.53 5.46
CA ASP A 214 -14.62 -28.17 4.09
C ASP A 214 -13.45 -28.04 3.10
N GLY A 215 -12.22 -28.22 3.58
CA GLY A 215 -11.00 -28.12 2.79
C GLY A 215 -10.38 -26.71 2.74
N ASN A 216 -11.07 -25.68 3.26
CA ASN A 216 -10.46 -24.37 3.46
C ASN A 216 -9.35 -24.47 4.53
N TYR A 217 -8.48 -23.45 4.56
CA TYR A 217 -7.42 -23.37 5.56
C TYR A 217 -7.13 -21.92 5.94
N TRP A 218 -6.53 -21.74 7.11
CA TRP A 218 -5.94 -20.48 7.55
C TRP A 218 -4.44 -20.68 7.77
N ASN A 219 -3.64 -19.84 7.13
CA ASN A 219 -2.19 -19.76 7.29
C ASN A 219 -1.84 -18.56 8.19
N THR A 220 -1.15 -18.78 9.31
CA THR A 220 -0.79 -17.70 10.24
C THR A 220 0.31 -16.78 9.70
N MET A 221 1.10 -17.21 8.71
CA MET A 221 2.21 -16.45 8.13
C MET A 221 1.78 -15.09 7.57
N SER A 222 0.54 -14.96 7.09
CA SER A 222 0.03 -13.69 6.54
C SER A 222 -0.57 -12.74 7.57
N SER A 223 -0.87 -13.24 8.79
CA SER A 223 -1.68 -12.52 9.77
C SER A 223 -1.02 -12.31 11.13
N LEU A 224 -0.06 -13.14 11.52
CA LEU A 224 0.57 -13.10 12.83
C LEU A 224 2.10 -12.98 12.68
N ASN A 225 2.69 -11.98 13.34
CA ASN A 225 4.14 -11.74 13.34
C ASN A 225 4.82 -12.09 14.68
N ASP A 226 4.04 -12.39 15.73
CA ASP A 226 4.53 -12.68 17.08
C ASP A 226 4.38 -14.18 17.37
N ASP A 227 5.50 -14.88 17.47
CA ASP A 227 5.56 -16.33 17.69
C ASP A 227 4.90 -16.75 19.02
N ASP A 228 5.02 -15.94 20.08
CA ASP A 228 4.43 -16.24 21.37
C ASP A 228 2.91 -16.12 21.29
N GLN A 229 2.42 -15.07 20.65
CA GLN A 229 0.99 -14.89 20.40
C GLN A 229 0.44 -16.03 19.52
N GLN A 230 1.16 -16.42 18.45
CA GLN A 230 0.80 -17.56 17.61
C GLN A 230 0.67 -18.85 18.44
N ASN A 231 1.69 -19.16 19.24
CA ASN A 231 1.71 -20.36 20.07
C ASN A 231 0.55 -20.38 21.08
N GLN A 232 0.22 -19.25 21.69
CA GLN A 232 -0.92 -19.13 22.60
C GLN A 232 -2.25 -19.39 21.90
N ILE A 233 -2.45 -18.75 20.74
CA ILE A 233 -3.66 -18.92 19.94
C ILE A 233 -3.80 -20.38 19.50
N MET A 234 -2.74 -21.00 18.98
CA MET A 234 -2.81 -22.37 18.48
C MET A 234 -3.05 -23.39 19.58
N LYS A 235 -2.46 -23.21 20.77
CA LYS A 235 -2.77 -24.03 21.95
C LYS A 235 -4.24 -23.90 22.35
N TYR A 236 -4.78 -22.68 22.34
CA TYR A 236 -6.20 -22.45 22.61
C TYR A 236 -7.10 -23.16 21.60
N LEU A 237 -6.78 -23.05 20.31
CA LEU A 237 -7.53 -23.72 19.24
C LEU A 237 -7.48 -25.24 19.37
N ALA A 238 -6.29 -25.82 19.60
CA ALA A 238 -6.09 -27.26 19.80
C ALA A 238 -6.92 -27.78 20.99
N GLN A 239 -6.93 -27.05 22.11
CA GLN A 239 -7.73 -27.39 23.28
C GLN A 239 -9.24 -27.35 22.97
N LYS A 240 -9.72 -26.28 22.32
CA LYS A 240 -11.14 -26.10 22.00
C LYS A 240 -11.66 -27.09 20.96
N SER A 241 -10.83 -27.46 19.99
CA SER A 241 -11.19 -28.44 18.94
C SER A 241 -10.91 -29.89 19.33
N LYS A 242 -10.21 -30.13 20.45
CA LYS A 242 -9.70 -31.45 20.87
C LYS A 242 -8.77 -32.09 19.82
N ASN A 243 -8.00 -31.28 19.10
CA ASN A 243 -7.01 -31.75 18.12
C ASN A 243 -5.59 -31.62 18.70
N THR A 244 -4.66 -32.40 18.18
CA THR A 244 -3.21 -32.21 18.40
C THR A 244 -2.65 -31.22 17.39
N ILE A 245 -1.50 -30.64 17.75
CA ILE A 245 -0.68 -29.85 16.82
C ILE A 245 0.35 -30.81 16.25
N ASP A 246 0.27 -31.08 14.95
CA ASP A 246 1.17 -32.01 14.27
C ASP A 246 2.30 -31.22 13.58
N THR A 247 3.56 -31.56 13.85
CA THR A 247 4.69 -30.94 13.16
C THR A 247 4.86 -31.55 11.77
N VAL A 248 4.93 -30.71 10.74
CA VAL A 248 5.12 -31.14 9.35
C VAL A 248 6.18 -30.30 8.65
N SER A 249 6.90 -30.91 7.71
CA SER A 249 7.70 -30.17 6.73
C SER A 249 6.84 -29.90 5.50
N TYR A 250 6.68 -28.62 5.13
CA TYR A 250 5.85 -28.23 3.99
C TYR A 250 6.71 -28.01 2.74
N ILE A 251 6.36 -28.66 1.64
CA ILE A 251 6.92 -28.39 0.33
C ILE A 251 6.00 -27.36 -0.31
N ALA A 252 6.51 -26.16 -0.56
CA ALA A 252 5.73 -25.11 -1.23
C ALA A 252 5.44 -25.52 -2.67
N ASP A 253 4.18 -25.37 -3.07
CA ASP A 253 3.77 -25.42 -4.47
C ASP A 253 4.16 -24.13 -5.24
#